data_AF-A0A2V7P9T0-F1
#
_entry.id   AF-A0A2V7P9T0-F1
#
_cell.length_a   1.000
_cell.length_b   1.000
_cell.length_c   1.000
_cell.angle_alpha   90.00
_cell.angle_beta   90.00
_cell.angle_gamma   90.00
#
_symmetry.space_group_name_H-M   'P 1'
#
loop_
_entity.id
_entity.type
_entity.pdbx_description
1 polymer ?
#
loop_
_entity_poly.entity_id
_entity_poly.type
_entity_poly.pdbx_seq_one_letter_code
_entity_poly.pdbx_strand_id
1 'polypeptide(L)'
;MLEHYSRHGLELLLERLGFFKQLRDRGFSHPVLDVAFGHAVGGDHTIRVFGDAERRELVMELRLSRNRRVVPGMDVLYVEWLLLQNPRAAFAGRLVPLPGQEHPGLGMLGEVAAWLIVMCETLGLDGVVFEPANYYTAALGQHRLRFLEPEEQARFEALHDAVAGMSLADAERTIGEGGVIDKATGEPVRWRPAPMVVPVSGRLQVLVTGPSYERALAVARGGVRFGRVTA
;
A
#
# COMPACT_ATOMS: atom_id res chain seq x y z
N MET A 1 -20.39 -1.41 -3.86
CA MET A 1 -19.18 -0.91 -4.56
C MET A 1 -18.74 -1.90 -5.62
N LEU A 2 -18.50 -3.18 -5.29
CA LEU A 2 -18.29 -4.22 -6.29
C LEU A 2 -19.58 -4.88 -6.82
N GLU A 3 -20.76 -4.54 -6.32
CA GLU A 3 -22.06 -4.99 -6.89
C GLU A 3 -22.30 -4.58 -8.36
N HIS A 4 -21.57 -3.56 -8.84
CA HIS A 4 -21.60 -3.17 -10.26
C HIS A 4 -20.71 -4.08 -11.12
N TYR A 5 -19.82 -4.84 -10.50
CA TYR A 5 -19.00 -5.83 -11.16
C TYR A 5 -19.49 -7.23 -10.78
N SER A 6 -20.03 -7.96 -11.75
CA SER A 6 -20.13 -9.40 -11.58
C SER A 6 -18.73 -9.99 -11.37
N ARG A 7 -18.62 -11.14 -10.70
CA ARG A 7 -17.35 -11.88 -10.61
C ARG A 7 -16.67 -12.01 -11.97
N HIS A 8 -17.45 -12.32 -13.01
CA HIS A 8 -16.97 -12.42 -14.38
C HIS A 8 -16.44 -11.09 -14.92
N GLY A 9 -17.08 -9.97 -14.59
CA GLY A 9 -16.58 -8.64 -14.93
C GLY A 9 -15.23 -8.33 -14.30
N LEU A 10 -15.01 -8.73 -13.04
CA LEU A 10 -13.71 -8.59 -12.37
C LEU A 10 -12.65 -9.49 -12.99
N GLU A 11 -13.01 -10.74 -13.32
CA GLU A 11 -12.11 -11.67 -14.00
C GLU A 11 -11.65 -11.09 -15.35
N LEU A 12 -12.58 -10.58 -16.17
CA LEU A 12 -12.25 -9.94 -17.45
C LEU A 12 -11.38 -8.69 -17.28
N LEU A 13 -11.64 -7.87 -16.26
CA LEU A 13 -10.83 -6.69 -15.98
C LEU A 13 -9.40 -7.08 -15.60
N LEU A 14 -9.23 -8.04 -14.70
CA LEU A 14 -7.92 -8.55 -14.27
C LEU A 14 -7.16 -9.21 -15.43
N GLU A 15 -7.86 -9.92 -16.31
CA GLU A 15 -7.28 -10.48 -17.54
C GLU A 15 -6.80 -9.36 -18.48
N ARG A 16 -7.63 -8.33 -18.72
CA ARG A 16 -7.29 -7.19 -19.59
C ARG A 16 -6.12 -6.36 -19.06
N LEU A 17 -6.03 -6.19 -17.74
CA LEU A 17 -4.92 -5.51 -17.08
C LEU A 17 -3.66 -6.38 -16.99
N GLY A 18 -3.71 -7.62 -17.48
CA GLY A 18 -2.58 -8.53 -17.54
C GLY A 18 -2.21 -9.20 -16.21
N PHE A 19 -3.04 -9.05 -15.17
CA PHE A 19 -2.79 -9.64 -13.85
C PHE A 19 -2.72 -11.17 -13.93
N PHE A 20 -3.75 -11.82 -14.49
CA PHE A 20 -3.73 -13.28 -14.65
C PHE A 20 -2.68 -13.77 -15.62
N LYS A 21 -2.39 -13.01 -16.69
CA LYS A 21 -1.28 -13.30 -17.59
C LYS A 21 0.04 -13.37 -16.83
N GLN A 22 0.31 -12.38 -15.99
CA GLN A 22 1.52 -12.32 -15.18
C GLN A 22 1.63 -13.42 -14.12
N LEU A 23 0.49 -13.90 -13.60
CA LEU A 23 0.46 -15.08 -12.74
C LEU A 23 0.83 -16.34 -13.52
N ARG A 24 0.29 -16.52 -14.72
CA ARG A 24 0.63 -17.66 -15.61
C ARG A 24 2.10 -17.64 -16.01
N ASP A 25 2.65 -16.48 -16.32
CA ASP A 25 4.08 -16.31 -16.64
C ASP A 25 4.98 -16.67 -15.43
N ARG A 26 4.45 -16.60 -14.20
CA ARG A 26 5.12 -17.02 -12.95
C ARG A 26 4.83 -18.48 -12.57
N GLY A 27 4.18 -19.24 -13.45
CA GLY A 27 3.91 -20.66 -13.30
C GLY A 27 2.54 -21.02 -12.74
N PHE A 28 1.72 -20.05 -12.32
CA PHE A 28 0.36 -20.31 -11.83
C PHE A 28 -0.57 -20.53 -13.01
N SER A 29 -0.63 -21.77 -13.53
CA SER A 29 -1.29 -22.09 -14.81
C SER A 29 -2.80 -21.87 -14.82
N HIS A 30 -3.46 -22.00 -13.67
CA HIS A 30 -4.92 -21.93 -13.54
C HIS A 30 -5.31 -21.02 -12.36
N PRO A 31 -5.03 -19.71 -12.43
CA PRO A 31 -5.38 -18.83 -11.34
C PRO A 31 -6.89 -18.63 -11.31
N VAL A 32 -7.49 -18.65 -10.12
CA VAL A 32 -8.94 -18.51 -9.94
C VAL A 32 -9.27 -17.33 -9.04
N LEU A 33 -10.26 -16.55 -9.46
CA LEU A 33 -10.82 -15.46 -8.66
C LEU A 33 -11.89 -16.01 -7.71
N ASP A 34 -11.86 -15.54 -6.48
CA ASP A 34 -12.91 -15.71 -5.50
C ASP A 34 -13.28 -14.33 -4.95
N VAL A 35 -14.59 -14.02 -4.93
CA VAL A 35 -15.07 -12.70 -4.50
C VAL A 35 -16.14 -12.92 -3.46
N ALA A 36 -15.88 -12.41 -2.25
CA ALA A 36 -16.85 -12.35 -1.17
C ALA A 36 -17.33 -10.91 -1.02
N PHE A 37 -18.63 -10.71 -1.18
CA PHE A 37 -19.31 -9.44 -0.97
C PHE A 37 -19.83 -9.42 0.47
N GLY A 38 -19.34 -8.51 1.30
CA GLY A 38 -19.84 -8.34 2.66
C GLY A 38 -21.26 -7.80 2.68
N HIS A 39 -22.09 -8.33 3.59
CA HIS A 39 -23.49 -7.91 3.78
C HIS A 39 -23.66 -6.64 4.65
N ALA A 40 -22.56 -6.01 5.09
CA ALA A 40 -22.61 -4.86 5.98
C ALA A 40 -22.86 -3.54 5.22
N VAL A 41 -23.56 -2.60 5.87
CA VAL A 41 -23.79 -1.23 5.38
C VAL A 41 -22.44 -0.50 5.33
N GLY A 42 -21.81 -0.49 4.16
CA GLY A 42 -20.43 -0.05 3.96
C GLY A 42 -19.71 -0.85 2.86
N GLY A 43 -20.17 -2.08 2.64
CA GLY A 43 -19.77 -2.93 1.51
C GLY A 43 -18.29 -3.25 1.54
N ASP A 44 -17.85 -4.01 2.55
CA ASP A 44 -16.52 -4.59 2.59
C ASP A 44 -16.46 -5.69 1.53
N HIS A 45 -15.56 -5.56 0.58
CA HIS A 45 -15.38 -6.57 -0.47
C HIS A 45 -14.03 -7.23 -0.27
N THR A 46 -14.05 -8.56 -0.20
CA THR A 46 -12.83 -9.36 -0.17
C THR A 46 -12.66 -10.04 -1.52
N ILE A 47 -11.56 -9.72 -2.20
CA ILE A 47 -11.17 -10.35 -3.46
C ILE A 47 -9.95 -11.22 -3.17
N ARG A 48 -10.04 -12.50 -3.51
CA ARG A 48 -8.95 -13.45 -3.41
C ARG A 48 -8.62 -13.98 -4.79
N VAL A 49 -7.32 -14.13 -5.05
CA VAL A 49 -6.84 -14.89 -6.19
C VAL A 49 -6.01 -16.05 -5.67
N PHE A 50 -6.34 -17.24 -6.14
CA PHE A 50 -5.57 -18.45 -5.90
C PHE A 50 -4.79 -18.83 -7.15
N GLY A 51 -3.62 -19.42 -6.98
CA GLY A 51 -2.72 -19.85 -8.04
C GLY A 51 -3.10 -21.16 -8.73
N ASP A 52 -4.05 -21.90 -8.15
CA ASP A 52 -4.56 -23.16 -8.64
C ASP A 52 -6.08 -23.28 -8.48
N ALA A 53 -6.69 -24.13 -9.31
CA ALA A 53 -8.14 -24.32 -9.34
C ALA A 53 -8.73 -24.93 -8.06
N GLU A 54 -7.91 -25.63 -7.27
CA GLU A 54 -8.30 -26.24 -5.99
C GLU A 54 -8.14 -25.25 -4.81
N ARG A 55 -7.74 -24.01 -5.09
CA ARG A 55 -7.63 -22.91 -4.12
C ARG A 55 -6.64 -23.18 -2.98
N ARG A 56 -5.55 -23.90 -3.23
CA ARG A 56 -4.53 -24.16 -2.20
C ARG A 56 -3.53 -23.02 -2.07
N GLU A 57 -3.19 -22.38 -3.17
CA GLU A 57 -2.16 -21.36 -3.22
C GLU A 57 -2.78 -19.96 -3.21
N LEU A 58 -3.02 -19.35 -2.06
CA LEU A 58 -3.49 -17.95 -1.99
C LEU A 58 -2.35 -17.02 -2.44
N VAL A 59 -2.50 -16.37 -3.59
CA VAL A 59 -1.48 -15.44 -4.14
C VAL A 59 -1.82 -13.97 -3.89
N MET A 60 -3.12 -13.65 -3.76
CA MET A 60 -3.60 -12.32 -3.43
C MET A 60 -4.83 -12.40 -2.52
N GLU A 61 -4.86 -11.59 -1.46
CA GLU A 61 -6.09 -11.24 -0.75
C GLU A 61 -6.16 -9.72 -0.64
N LEU A 62 -7.25 -9.12 -1.09
CA LEU A 62 -7.47 -7.69 -1.09
C LEU A 62 -8.82 -7.40 -0.42
N ARG A 63 -8.82 -6.56 0.62
CA ARG A 63 -10.03 -6.06 1.26
C ARG A 63 -10.18 -4.57 1.02
N LEU A 64 -11.35 -4.19 0.55
CA LEU A 64 -11.67 -2.84 0.14
C LEU A 64 -13.00 -2.38 0.72
N SER A 65 -13.06 -1.13 1.15
CA SER A 65 -14.31 -0.45 1.47
C SER A 65 -14.38 0.92 0.80
N ARG A 66 -15.60 1.44 0.61
CA ARG A 66 -15.81 2.80 0.14
C ARG A 66 -15.82 3.73 1.35
N ASN A 67 -14.98 4.76 1.35
CA ASN A 67 -14.81 5.63 2.51
C ASN A 67 -14.96 7.10 2.13
N ARG A 68 -15.84 7.82 2.85
CA ARG A 68 -16.08 9.27 2.69
C ARG A 68 -15.63 10.10 3.89
N ARG A 69 -15.04 9.45 4.88
CA ARG A 69 -14.63 10.05 6.16
C ARG A 69 -13.16 10.41 6.16
N VAL A 70 -12.31 9.57 5.55
CA VAL A 70 -10.85 9.72 5.59
C VAL A 70 -10.36 10.96 4.83
N VAL A 71 -11.02 11.32 3.72
CA VAL A 71 -10.76 12.58 3.01
C VAL A 71 -12.07 13.39 2.97
N PRO A 72 -12.21 14.46 3.77
CA PRO A 72 -13.44 15.24 3.84
C PRO A 72 -13.92 15.74 2.48
N GLY A 73 -15.19 15.48 2.17
CA GLY A 73 -15.83 15.89 0.90
C GLY A 73 -15.42 15.06 -0.32
N MET A 74 -14.60 14.03 -0.14
CA MET A 74 -14.15 13.12 -1.19
C MET A 74 -14.61 11.69 -0.91
N ASP A 75 -14.63 10.89 -1.96
CA ASP A 75 -15.11 9.52 -1.94
C ASP A 75 -14.01 8.62 -2.48
N VAL A 76 -13.45 7.78 -1.61
CA VAL A 76 -12.24 7.02 -1.91
C VAL A 76 -12.45 5.52 -1.75
N LEU A 77 -11.59 4.76 -2.43
CA LEU A 77 -11.42 3.34 -2.21
C LEU A 77 -10.39 3.12 -1.10
N TYR A 78 -10.83 2.63 0.05
CA TYR A 78 -9.95 2.37 1.19
C TYR A 78 -9.48 0.92 1.17
N VAL A 79 -8.16 0.71 1.11
CA VAL A 79 -7.51 -0.60 1.19
C VAL A 79 -7.31 -0.94 2.65
N GLU A 80 -8.10 -1.90 3.14
CA GLU A 80 -8.02 -2.37 4.53
C GLU A 80 -6.96 -3.44 4.70
N TRP A 81 -6.76 -4.25 3.66
CA TRP A 81 -5.81 -5.36 3.67
C TRP A 81 -5.33 -5.65 2.26
N LEU A 82 -4.03 -5.90 2.11
CA LEU A 82 -3.43 -6.41 0.88
C LEU A 82 -2.37 -7.45 1.22
N LEU A 83 -2.63 -8.68 0.79
CA LEU A 83 -1.66 -9.75 0.71
C LEU A 83 -1.26 -9.95 -0.75
N LEU A 84 0.04 -9.99 -1.02
CA LEU A 84 0.61 -10.33 -2.33
C LEU A 84 1.81 -11.24 -2.14
N GLN A 85 1.63 -12.52 -2.39
CA GLN A 85 2.64 -13.52 -2.08
C GLN A 85 2.81 -14.56 -3.19
N ASN A 86 4.01 -15.10 -3.29
CA ASN A 86 4.35 -16.20 -4.17
C ASN A 86 4.67 -17.45 -3.34
N PRO A 87 3.69 -18.32 -3.07
CA PRO A 87 3.89 -19.52 -2.25
C PRO A 87 4.80 -20.57 -2.91
N ARG A 88 5.09 -20.45 -4.21
CA ARG A 88 6.00 -21.34 -4.94
C ARG A 88 7.45 -20.86 -4.92
N ALA A 89 7.69 -19.64 -4.45
CA ALA A 89 9.03 -19.10 -4.28
C ALA A 89 9.58 -19.41 -2.88
N ALA A 90 10.89 -19.61 -2.78
CA ALA A 90 11.60 -19.71 -1.51
C ALA A 90 12.36 -18.41 -1.22
N PHE A 91 12.53 -18.08 0.05
CA PHE A 91 13.51 -17.08 0.46
C PHE A 91 14.91 -17.62 0.14
N ALA A 92 15.55 -17.06 -0.89
CA ALA A 92 16.88 -17.48 -1.32
C ALA A 92 17.82 -16.28 -1.44
N GLY A 93 19.10 -16.50 -1.08
CA GLY A 93 20.15 -15.48 -1.18
C GLY A 93 19.90 -14.30 -0.23
N ARG A 94 19.71 -13.10 -0.79
CA ARG A 94 19.56 -11.84 -0.04
C ARG A 94 18.11 -11.52 0.37
N LEU A 95 17.16 -12.38 0.01
CA LEU A 95 15.74 -12.20 0.39
C LEU A 95 15.56 -12.60 1.86
N VAL A 96 15.60 -11.61 2.74
CA VAL A 96 15.22 -11.77 4.15
C VAL A 96 13.71 -11.53 4.26
N PRO A 97 12.94 -12.39 4.96
CA PRO A 97 11.52 -12.19 5.18
C PRO A 97 11.27 -10.87 5.93
N LEU A 98 10.28 -10.11 5.47
CA LEU A 98 9.75 -8.97 6.23
C LEU A 98 8.93 -9.50 7.43
N PRO A 99 8.76 -8.70 8.51
CA PRO A 99 7.91 -9.11 9.63
C PRO A 99 6.51 -9.55 9.18
N GLY A 100 6.08 -10.73 9.63
CA GLY A 100 4.78 -11.32 9.26
C GLY A 100 4.71 -11.93 7.85
N GLN A 101 5.83 -11.97 7.10
CA GLN A 101 5.87 -12.51 5.75
C GLN A 101 6.17 -14.01 5.74
N GLU A 102 5.21 -14.82 5.33
CA GLU A 102 5.36 -16.29 5.22
C GLU A 102 6.01 -16.72 3.89
N HIS A 103 5.79 -15.95 2.83
CA HIS A 103 6.26 -16.25 1.48
C HIS A 103 6.85 -15.00 0.80
N PRO A 104 7.81 -15.15 -0.13
CA PRO A 104 8.31 -14.02 -0.91
C PRO A 104 7.17 -13.25 -1.60
N GLY A 105 7.33 -11.93 -1.74
CA GLY A 105 6.33 -11.09 -2.36
C GLY A 105 6.09 -11.48 -3.82
N LEU A 106 4.84 -11.37 -4.28
CA LEU A 106 4.47 -11.71 -5.67
C LEU A 106 5.11 -10.78 -6.71
N GLY A 107 5.54 -9.58 -6.28
CA GLY A 107 6.14 -8.57 -7.15
C GLY A 107 5.13 -7.92 -8.10
N MET A 108 3.85 -7.90 -7.73
CA MET A 108 2.74 -7.42 -8.58
C MET A 108 1.97 -6.24 -7.96
N LEU A 109 2.63 -5.46 -7.09
CA LEU A 109 1.99 -4.30 -6.44
C LEU A 109 1.60 -3.21 -7.45
N GLY A 110 2.40 -3.03 -8.51
CA GLY A 110 2.12 -2.04 -9.55
C GLY A 110 0.85 -2.36 -10.34
N GLU A 111 0.63 -3.63 -10.64
CA GLU A 111 -0.55 -4.15 -11.34
C GLU A 111 -1.80 -3.98 -10.49
N VAL A 112 -1.71 -4.30 -9.19
CA VAL A 112 -2.81 -4.10 -8.25
C VAL A 112 -3.13 -2.62 -8.12
N ALA A 113 -2.13 -1.75 -7.98
CA ALA A 113 -2.34 -0.31 -7.93
C ALA A 113 -3.01 0.22 -9.20
N ALA A 114 -2.55 -0.20 -10.38
CA ALA A 114 -3.16 0.18 -11.66
C ALA A 114 -4.63 -0.27 -11.75
N TRP A 115 -4.94 -1.47 -11.28
CA TRP A 115 -6.31 -1.96 -11.22
C TRP A 115 -7.20 -1.12 -10.30
N LEU A 116 -6.72 -0.74 -9.11
CA LEU A 116 -7.48 0.11 -8.19
C LEU A 116 -7.71 1.52 -8.74
N ILE A 117 -6.75 2.07 -9.47
CA ILE A 117 -6.90 3.34 -10.17
C ILE A 117 -8.03 3.24 -11.20
N VAL A 118 -7.99 2.23 -12.08
CA VAL A 118 -9.04 2.00 -13.09
C VAL A 118 -10.42 1.81 -12.44
N MET A 119 -10.47 1.12 -11.30
CA MET A 119 -11.70 0.97 -10.52
C MET A 119 -12.21 2.33 -10.02
N CYS A 120 -11.32 3.18 -9.50
CA CYS A 120 -11.69 4.54 -9.07
C CYS A 120 -12.21 5.38 -10.24
N GLU A 121 -11.52 5.38 -11.38
CA GLU A 121 -11.94 6.09 -12.60
C GLU A 121 -13.33 5.64 -13.06
N THR A 122 -13.56 4.33 -13.10
CA THR A 122 -14.84 3.76 -13.56
C THR A 122 -15.99 4.08 -12.61
N LEU A 123 -15.72 4.19 -11.31
CA LEU A 123 -16.71 4.48 -10.27
C LEU A 123 -16.83 5.98 -9.93
N GLY A 124 -16.03 6.85 -10.55
CA GLY A 124 -15.98 8.27 -10.24
C GLY A 124 -15.49 8.56 -8.82
N LEU A 125 -14.58 7.74 -8.29
CA LEU A 125 -13.95 7.94 -6.98
C LEU A 125 -12.71 8.83 -7.09
N ASP A 126 -12.34 9.47 -5.99
CA ASP A 126 -11.25 10.44 -5.93
C ASP A 126 -9.88 9.83 -5.88
N GLY A 127 -9.76 8.60 -5.37
CA GLY A 127 -8.50 7.89 -5.31
C GLY A 127 -8.54 6.68 -4.40
N VAL A 128 -7.36 6.11 -4.20
CA VAL A 128 -7.11 4.96 -3.34
C VAL A 128 -6.45 5.45 -2.07
N VAL A 129 -6.91 4.99 -0.92
CA VAL A 129 -6.32 5.31 0.38
C VAL A 129 -5.89 4.02 1.08
N PHE A 130 -4.73 4.06 1.71
CA PHE A 130 -4.17 2.96 2.47
C PHE A 130 -3.40 3.51 3.68
N GLU A 131 -3.52 2.87 4.85
CA GLU A 131 -2.78 3.25 6.05
C GLU A 131 -1.71 2.19 6.38
N PRO A 132 -0.43 2.44 6.07
CA PRO A 132 0.66 1.50 6.35
C PRO A 132 0.87 1.29 7.86
N ALA A 133 0.52 0.08 8.33
CA ALA A 133 0.78 -0.34 9.70
C ALA A 133 2.28 -0.42 10.06
N ASN A 134 3.14 -0.68 9.05
CA ASN A 134 4.59 -0.83 9.20
C ASN A 134 5.33 0.13 8.26
N TYR A 135 6.57 0.50 8.62
CA TYR A 135 7.38 1.44 7.83
C TYR A 135 7.69 0.87 6.44
N TYR A 136 8.05 -0.43 6.34
CA TYR A 136 8.39 -1.03 5.06
C TYR A 136 7.24 -0.94 4.04
N THR A 137 5.98 -0.98 4.49
CA THR A 137 4.83 -0.88 3.58
C THR A 137 4.68 0.52 3.01
N ALA A 138 4.93 1.55 3.81
CA ALA A 138 5.00 2.93 3.33
C ALA A 138 6.17 3.11 2.33
N ALA A 139 7.34 2.56 2.66
CA ALA A 139 8.52 2.64 1.81
C ALA A 139 8.35 1.93 0.45
N LEU A 140 7.61 0.82 0.39
CA LEU A 140 7.27 0.15 -0.87
C LEU A 140 6.33 1.00 -1.75
N GLY A 141 5.46 1.80 -1.12
CA GLY A 141 4.47 2.65 -1.79
C GLY A 141 4.98 4.03 -2.21
N GLN A 142 6.10 4.50 -1.67
CA GLN A 142 6.51 5.92 -1.71
C GLN A 142 6.61 6.57 -3.10
N HIS A 143 6.86 5.79 -4.15
CA HIS A 143 6.98 6.33 -5.51
C HIS A 143 5.64 6.66 -6.18
N ARG A 144 4.53 6.14 -5.63
CA ARG A 144 3.18 6.33 -6.19
C ARG A 144 2.21 6.97 -5.19
N LEU A 145 2.49 6.83 -3.90
CA LEU A 145 1.65 7.33 -2.83
C LEU A 145 2.28 8.54 -2.14
N ARG A 146 1.41 9.44 -1.66
CA ARG A 146 1.74 10.58 -0.80
C ARG A 146 0.95 10.47 0.50
N PHE A 147 1.52 10.88 1.63
CA PHE A 147 0.73 11.04 2.84
C PHE A 147 -0.31 12.16 2.67
N LEU A 148 -1.51 11.95 3.20
CA LEU A 148 -2.59 12.93 3.15
C LEU A 148 -2.21 14.22 3.88
N GLU A 149 -1.52 14.07 5.02
CA GLU A 149 -1.02 15.19 5.83
C GLU A 149 0.46 15.48 5.52
N PRO A 150 0.84 16.75 5.27
CA PRO A 150 2.21 17.12 4.92
C PRO A 150 3.22 16.88 6.07
N GLU A 151 2.78 16.95 7.33
CA GLU A 151 3.62 16.64 8.50
C GLU A 151 4.03 15.17 8.52
N GLU A 152 3.11 14.26 8.17
CA GLU A 152 3.40 12.82 8.09
C GLU A 152 4.32 12.53 6.91
N GLN A 153 4.16 13.24 5.78
CA GLN A 153 5.07 13.14 4.64
C GLN A 153 6.49 13.58 5.03
N ALA A 154 6.65 14.75 5.68
CA ALA A 154 7.95 15.24 6.15
C ALA A 154 8.60 14.25 7.12
N ARG A 155 7.80 13.71 8.04
CA ARG A 155 8.24 12.73 9.03
C ARG A 155 8.72 11.43 8.38
N PHE A 156 7.95 10.91 7.42
CA PHE A 156 8.33 9.73 6.65
C PHE A 156 9.62 9.95 5.89
N GLU A 157 9.76 11.08 5.19
CA GLU A 157 10.97 11.41 4.43
C GLU A 157 12.21 11.48 5.33
N ALA A 158 12.12 12.19 6.46
CA ALA A 158 13.22 12.28 7.41
C ALA A 158 13.60 10.90 8.01
N LEU A 159 12.59 10.05 8.25
CA LEU A 159 12.81 8.69 8.77
C LEU A 159 13.44 7.79 7.69
N HIS A 160 12.97 7.89 6.46
CA HIS A 160 13.49 7.16 5.29
C HIS A 160 14.95 7.52 5.03
N ASP A 161 15.28 8.81 5.09
CA ASP A 161 16.65 9.31 4.95
C ASP A 161 17.57 8.82 6.09
N ALA A 162 17.07 8.78 7.33
CA ALA A 162 17.85 8.32 8.47
C ALA A 162 18.31 6.86 8.32
N VAL A 163 17.48 6.01 7.72
CA VAL A 163 17.75 4.57 7.49
C VAL A 163 18.21 4.28 6.05
N ALA A 164 18.57 5.30 5.27
CA ALA A 164 19.02 5.12 3.90
C ALA A 164 20.22 4.16 3.80
N GLY A 165 20.21 3.30 2.79
CA GLY A 165 21.22 2.26 2.56
C GLY A 165 21.00 0.94 3.32
N MET A 166 20.02 0.88 4.23
CA MET A 166 19.60 -0.37 4.87
C MET A 166 18.64 -1.17 3.98
N SER A 167 18.57 -2.48 4.20
CA SER A 167 17.46 -3.28 3.68
C SER A 167 16.15 -2.86 4.37
N LEU A 168 14.99 -3.09 3.75
CA LEU A 168 13.70 -2.79 4.39
C LEU A 168 13.54 -3.51 5.73
N ALA A 169 14.01 -4.76 5.83
CA ALA A 169 13.95 -5.53 7.06
C ALA A 169 14.84 -4.92 8.17
N ASP A 170 16.04 -4.46 7.83
CA ASP A 170 16.95 -3.83 8.80
C ASP A 170 16.49 -2.44 9.20
N ALA A 171 15.94 -1.67 8.27
CA ALA A 171 15.32 -0.38 8.56
C ALA A 171 14.13 -0.53 9.52
N GLU A 172 13.21 -1.46 9.25
CA GLU A 172 12.06 -1.76 10.12
C GLU A 172 12.51 -2.12 11.53
N ARG A 173 13.50 -3.02 11.63
CA ARG A 173 14.10 -3.43 12.91
C ARG A 173 14.74 -2.26 13.65
N THR A 174 15.57 -1.48 12.96
CA THR A 174 16.28 -0.32 13.53
C THR A 174 15.29 0.71 14.09
N ILE A 175 14.20 0.97 13.37
CA ILE A 175 13.14 1.89 13.83
C ILE A 175 12.40 1.30 15.04
N GLY A 176 12.02 0.02 14.99
CA GLY A 176 11.32 -0.65 16.09
C GLY A 176 12.11 -0.70 17.40
N GLU A 177 13.42 -0.91 17.30
CA GLU A 177 14.36 -0.99 18.42
C GLU A 177 14.80 0.39 18.95
N GLY A 178 14.34 1.49 18.35
CA GLY A 178 14.70 2.85 18.78
C GLY A 178 16.08 3.31 18.32
N GLY A 179 16.65 2.69 17.29
CA GLY A 179 17.93 3.06 16.68
C GLY A 179 17.90 4.34 15.85
N VAL A 180 16.74 4.98 15.73
CA VAL A 180 16.57 6.33 15.14
C VAL A 180 16.08 7.28 16.21
N ILE A 181 16.69 8.46 16.31
CA ILE A 181 16.36 9.51 17.27
C ILE A 181 15.96 10.81 16.58
N ASP A 182 15.16 11.60 17.27
CA ASP A 182 14.93 13.00 16.95
C ASP A 182 16.12 13.81 17.45
N LYS A 183 16.81 14.51 16.54
CA LYS A 183 18.01 15.27 16.87
C LYS A 183 17.73 16.49 17.76
N ALA A 184 16.49 16.97 17.82
CA ALA A 184 16.12 18.09 18.67
C ALA A 184 15.85 17.66 20.12
N THR A 185 15.26 16.48 20.32
CA THR A 185 14.85 16.01 21.66
C THR A 185 15.75 14.90 22.24
N GLY A 186 16.48 14.18 21.37
CA GLY A 186 17.24 12.98 21.74
C GLY A 186 16.37 11.73 21.89
N GLU A 187 15.05 11.84 21.73
CA GLU A 187 14.11 10.75 21.97
C GLU A 187 14.04 9.77 20.78
N PRO A 188 13.82 8.47 21.03
CA PRO A 188 13.61 7.49 19.97
C PRO A 188 12.38 7.77 19.10
N VAL A 189 12.55 7.65 17.79
CA VAL A 189 11.50 7.85 16.78
C VAL A 189 10.93 6.49 16.39
N ARG A 190 9.63 6.29 16.64
CA ARG A 190 8.90 5.07 16.25
C ARG A 190 8.15 5.24 14.94
N TRP A 191 7.77 4.15 14.29
CA TRP A 191 6.80 4.23 13.19
C TRP A 191 5.43 4.68 13.71
N ARG A 192 4.73 5.52 12.94
CA ARG A 192 3.34 5.92 13.19
C ARG A 192 2.55 5.73 11.90
N PRO A 193 1.52 4.85 11.88
CA PRO A 193 0.62 4.73 10.75
C PRO A 193 -0.10 6.05 10.47
N ALA A 194 -0.22 6.40 9.20
CA ALA A 194 -1.01 7.53 8.74
C ALA A 194 -1.50 7.30 7.30
N PRO A 195 -2.65 7.88 6.89
CA PRO A 195 -3.20 7.65 5.56
C PRO A 195 -2.27 8.13 4.44
N MET A 196 -1.98 7.22 3.51
CA MET A 196 -1.36 7.51 2.22
C MET A 196 -2.39 7.39 1.10
N VAL A 197 -2.25 8.20 0.07
CA VAL A 197 -3.21 8.27 -1.04
C VAL A 197 -2.53 8.12 -2.40
N VAL A 198 -3.21 7.43 -3.30
CA VAL A 198 -3.02 7.56 -4.76
C VAL A 198 -4.13 8.48 -5.27
N PRO A 199 -3.82 9.74 -5.62
CA PRO A 199 -4.80 10.63 -6.21
C PRO A 199 -5.23 10.15 -7.60
N VAL A 200 -6.54 10.12 -7.85
CA VAL A 200 -7.13 9.81 -9.17
C VAL A 200 -7.87 11.03 -9.72
N SER A 201 -8.65 11.71 -8.89
CA SER A 201 -9.30 12.96 -9.29
C SER A 201 -8.36 14.15 -9.19
N GLY A 202 -8.59 15.17 -10.02
CA GLY A 202 -7.83 16.42 -9.98
C GLY A 202 -7.93 17.13 -8.62
N ARG A 203 -9.05 17.02 -7.92
CA ARG A 203 -9.21 17.63 -6.59
C ARG A 203 -8.36 16.93 -5.52
N LEU A 204 -8.27 15.61 -5.53
CA LEU A 204 -7.38 14.89 -4.61
C LEU A 204 -5.91 15.13 -4.98
N GLN A 205 -5.59 15.18 -6.28
CA GLN A 205 -4.25 15.54 -6.75
C GLN A 205 -3.80 16.90 -6.20
N VAL A 206 -4.64 17.94 -6.34
CA VAL A 206 -4.35 19.28 -5.83
C VAL A 206 -4.24 19.27 -4.29
N LEU A 207 -5.01 18.43 -3.59
CA LEU A 207 -4.93 18.33 -2.13
C LEU A 207 -3.54 17.87 -1.67
N VAL A 208 -2.90 16.91 -2.35
CA VAL A 208 -1.61 16.32 -1.91
C VAL A 208 -0.38 16.78 -2.69
N THR A 209 -0.54 17.61 -3.73
CA THR A 209 0.56 18.17 -4.52
C THR A 209 0.41 19.65 -4.86
N GLY A 210 -0.67 20.29 -4.40
CA GLY A 210 -0.94 21.70 -4.67
C GLY A 210 -0.04 22.65 -3.86
N PRO A 211 -0.04 23.95 -4.19
CA PRO A 211 0.83 24.92 -3.54
C PRO A 211 0.65 25.04 -2.02
N SER A 212 -0.56 24.82 -1.51
CA SER A 212 -0.83 24.83 -0.06
C SER A 212 -0.13 23.65 0.64
N TYR A 213 -0.26 22.45 0.08
CA TYR A 213 0.38 21.25 0.59
C TYR A 213 1.91 21.38 0.56
N GLU A 214 2.47 21.79 -0.58
CA GLU A 214 3.93 21.91 -0.73
C GLU A 214 4.54 22.97 0.21
N ARG A 215 3.83 24.08 0.46
CA ARG A 215 4.26 25.06 1.47
C ARG A 215 4.24 24.47 2.89
N ALA A 216 3.18 23.77 3.26
CA ALA A 216 3.08 23.12 4.56
C ALA A 216 4.15 22.04 4.73
N LEU A 217 4.40 21.23 3.69
CA LEU A 217 5.46 20.22 3.67
C LEU A 217 6.84 20.85 3.84
N ALA A 218 7.12 21.97 3.16
CA ALA A 218 8.39 22.68 3.31
C ALA A 218 8.61 23.19 4.74
N VAL A 219 7.56 23.72 5.38
CA VAL A 219 7.61 24.13 6.80
C VAL A 219 7.84 22.92 7.70
N ALA A 220 7.10 21.83 7.50
CA ALA A 220 7.22 20.60 8.30
C ALA A 220 8.62 19.97 8.19
N ARG A 221 9.21 19.93 6.99
CA ARG A 221 10.60 19.48 6.78
C ARG A 221 11.62 20.27 7.59
N GLY A 222 11.41 21.58 7.76
CA GLY A 222 12.28 22.42 8.57
C GLY A 222 12.29 22.04 10.06
N GLY A 223 11.18 21.48 10.55
CA GLY A 223 10.98 21.09 11.95
C GLY A 223 11.33 19.65 12.30
N VAL A 224 11.59 18.79 11.31
CA VAL A 224 11.87 17.37 11.54
C VAL A 224 13.32 17.04 11.17
N ARG A 225 14.09 16.49 12.12
CA ARG A 225 15.46 16.03 11.87
C ARG A 225 15.73 14.73 12.59
N PHE A 226 15.73 13.63 11.85
CA PHE A 226 16.02 12.31 12.40
C PHE A 226 17.45 11.88 12.08
N GLY A 227 17.99 10.98 12.90
CA GLY A 227 19.31 10.41 12.71
C GLY A 227 19.44 9.07 13.40
N ARG A 228 20.36 8.24 12.92
CA ARG A 228 20.70 6.99 13.60
C ARG A 228 21.47 7.28 14.87
N VAL A 229 21.25 6.46 15.89
CA VAL A 229 22.15 6.40 17.04
C VAL A 229 23.49 5.88 16.52
N THR A 230 24.52 6.72 16.52
CA THR A 230 25.90 6.28 16.30
C THR A 230 26.39 5.63 17.59
N ALA A 231 26.83 4.37 17.48
CA ALA A 231 27.54 3.66 18.54
C ALA A 231 28.89 4.32 18.86
#